data_AF-A0A2N1QPM4-F1
#
_entry.id   AF-A0A2N1QPM4-F1
#
_cell.length_a   1.000
_cell.length_b   1.000
_cell.length_c   1.000
_cell.angle_alpha   90.00
_cell.angle_beta   90.00
_cell.angle_gamma   90.00
#
_symmetry.space_group_name_H-M   'P 1'
#
loop_
_entity.id
_entity.type
_entity.pdbx_description
1 polymer ?
#
loop_
_entity_poly.entity_id
_entity_poly.type
_entity_poly.pdbx_seq_one_letter_code
_entity_poly.pdbx_strand_id
1 'polypeptide(L)'
;MHMLTKTLKRLFDLLAFIEVVVCYAGLLLVTFLVFFNVLNRYWLRFEIMWVGDFSLYVFMIFVFFAVAFTTREKGHTAVEILPNKIFKKIPGIRKGYGIFISLLSIFTAILFIVPVYRFAARSVRYPQYGTLVRWFNTSWIMQTMFIVMILVAAHLLQRMIVDAQIKSSRTEQEEG
;
A
#
# COMPACT_ATOMS: atom_id res chain seq x y z
N MET A 1 -17.99 -15.99 -18.68
CA MET A 1 -17.05 -14.86 -18.48
C MET A 1 -17.58 -13.76 -17.55
N HIS A 2 -18.88 -13.43 -17.57
CA HIS A 2 -19.48 -12.33 -16.77
C HIS A 2 -19.59 -12.58 -15.25
N MET A 3 -19.71 -13.84 -14.80
CA MET A 3 -19.70 -14.15 -13.34
C MET A 3 -18.32 -13.98 -12.71
N LEU A 4 -17.26 -14.32 -13.45
CA LEU A 4 -15.87 -14.26 -12.99
C LEU A 4 -15.39 -12.82 -12.76
N THR A 5 -15.81 -11.89 -13.62
CA THR A 5 -15.52 -10.46 -13.46
C THR A 5 -16.27 -9.85 -12.27
N LYS A 6 -17.48 -10.34 -11.99
CA LYS A 6 -18.30 -9.87 -10.85
C LYS A 6 -17.76 -10.37 -9.51
N THR A 7 -17.33 -11.63 -9.43
CA THR A 7 -16.69 -12.17 -8.22
C THR A 7 -15.34 -11.52 -7.96
N LEU A 8 -14.53 -11.30 -9.01
CA LEU A 8 -13.24 -10.63 -8.87
C LEU A 8 -13.41 -9.19 -8.36
N LYS A 9 -14.36 -8.42 -8.91
CA LYS A 9 -14.67 -7.08 -8.39
C LYS A 9 -15.06 -7.09 -6.92
N ARG A 10 -15.94 -7.99 -6.51
CA ARG A 10 -16.35 -8.12 -5.11
C ARG A 10 -15.18 -8.44 -4.16
N LEU A 11 -14.24 -9.28 -4.60
CA LEU A 11 -13.04 -9.59 -3.82
C LEU A 11 -12.17 -8.34 -3.63
N PHE A 12 -11.94 -7.57 -4.68
CA PHE A 12 -11.19 -6.32 -4.58
C PHE A 12 -11.91 -5.26 -3.74
N ASP A 13 -13.24 -5.16 -3.83
CA ASP A 13 -14.03 -4.24 -3.00
C ASP A 13 -13.96 -4.63 -1.51
N LEU A 14 -14.04 -5.93 -1.21
CA LEU A 14 -13.91 -6.44 0.15
C LEU A 14 -12.49 -6.24 0.70
N LEU A 15 -11.48 -6.47 -0.13
CA LEU A 15 -10.08 -6.21 0.23
C LEU A 15 -9.85 -4.72 0.51
N ALA A 16 -10.41 -3.83 -0.32
CA ALA A 16 -10.35 -2.39 -0.11
C ALA A 16 -11.05 -1.97 1.18
N PHE A 17 -12.19 -2.57 1.51
CA PHE A 17 -12.87 -2.32 2.79
C PHE A 17 -11.99 -2.73 3.98
N ILE A 18 -11.39 -3.92 3.93
CA ILE A 18 -10.47 -4.39 4.97
C ILE A 18 -9.27 -3.45 5.10
N GLU A 19 -8.64 -3.04 4.00
CA GLU A 19 -7.52 -2.10 4.01
C GLU A 19 -7.88 -0.79 4.72
N VAL A 20 -9.06 -0.22 4.43
CA VAL A 20 -9.54 1.01 5.08
C VAL A 20 -9.77 0.81 6.58
N VAL A 21 -10.42 -0.29 6.96
CA VAL A 21 -10.68 -0.59 8.38
C VAL A 21 -9.38 -0.79 9.14
N VAL A 22 -8.43 -1.55 8.59
CA VAL A 22 -7.10 -1.77 9.18
C VAL A 22 -6.33 -0.47 9.30
N CYS A 23 -6.37 0.38 8.27
CA CYS A 23 -5.70 1.67 8.27
C CYS A 23 -6.27 2.61 9.35
N TYR A 24 -7.61 2.71 9.45
CA TYR A 24 -8.27 3.53 10.44
C TYR A 24 -8.05 3.02 11.88
N ALA A 25 -8.22 1.72 12.09
CA ALA A 25 -7.99 1.07 13.38
C ALA A 25 -6.51 1.18 13.81
N GLY A 26 -5.58 0.96 12.87
CA GLY A 26 -4.15 1.08 13.11
C GLY A 26 -3.74 2.50 13.50
N LEU A 27 -4.28 3.52 12.81
CA LEU A 27 -4.02 4.92 13.13
C LEU A 27 -4.50 5.25 14.56
N LEU A 28 -5.75 4.92 14.89
CA LEU A 28 -6.31 5.16 16.22
C LEU A 28 -5.52 4.43 17.31
N LEU A 29 -5.15 3.18 17.07
CA LEU A 29 -4.40 2.36 18.02
C LEU A 29 -3.01 2.94 18.28
N VAL A 30 -2.27 3.34 17.23
CA VAL A 30 -0.95 3.97 17.40
C VAL A 30 -1.07 5.29 18.13
N THR A 31 -2.04 6.13 17.77
CA THR A 31 -2.26 7.41 18.48
C THR A 31 -2.54 7.18 19.96
N PHE A 32 -3.41 6.22 20.28
CA PHE A 32 -3.72 5.86 21.67
C PHE A 32 -2.49 5.32 22.42
N LEU A 33 -1.72 4.41 21.81
CA LEU A 33 -0.53 3.82 22.43
C LEU A 33 0.58 4.86 22.67
N VAL A 34 0.82 5.75 21.71
CA VAL A 34 1.79 6.84 21.86
C VAL A 34 1.33 7.82 22.94
N PHE A 35 0.03 8.15 22.99
CA PHE A 35 -0.52 8.99 24.04
C PHE A 35 -0.37 8.34 25.42
N PHE A 36 -0.67 7.04 25.55
CA PHE A 36 -0.47 6.28 26.76
C PHE A 36 1.01 6.23 27.16
N ASN A 37 1.93 6.05 26.20
CA ASN A 37 3.37 6.07 26.44
C ASN A 37 3.84 7.42 27.00
N VAL A 38 3.31 8.52 26.47
CA VAL A 38 3.57 9.88 26.96
C VAL A 38 3.04 10.04 28.39
N LEU A 39 1.77 9.69 28.66
CA LEU A 39 1.20 9.76 30.01
C LEU A 39 1.99 8.93 31.02
N ASN A 40 2.37 7.72 30.63
CA ASN A 40 3.09 6.80 31.49
C ASN A 40 4.47 7.37 31.87
N ARG A 41 5.17 7.98 30.91
CA ARG A 41 6.47 8.62 31.12
C ARG A 41 6.41 9.85 32.02
N TYR A 42 5.42 10.71 31.83
CA TYR A 42 5.35 12.00 32.56
C TYR A 42 4.60 11.90 33.89
N TRP A 43 3.56 11.06 34.00
CA TRP A 43 2.68 11.01 35.16
C TRP A 43 2.91 9.80 36.05
N LEU A 44 2.99 8.59 35.47
CA LEU A 44 3.13 7.35 36.26
C LEU A 44 4.58 7.08 36.70
N ARG A 45 5.59 7.66 36.02
CA ARG A 45 7.04 7.39 36.24
C ARG A 45 7.43 5.90 36.17
N PHE A 46 6.53 5.04 35.71
CA PHE A 46 6.85 3.65 35.39
C PHE A 46 7.30 3.61 33.93
N GLU A 47 8.60 3.45 33.69
CA GLU A 47 9.10 3.24 32.33
C GLU A 47 8.72 1.83 31.84
N ILE A 48 7.50 1.67 31.37
CA ILE A 48 7.05 0.44 30.72
C ILE A 48 7.74 0.38 29.35
N MET A 49 8.95 -0.19 29.35
CA MET A 49 9.86 -0.20 28.20
C MET A 49 9.23 -0.82 26.93
N TRP A 50 8.32 -1.79 27.08
CA TRP A 50 7.76 -2.52 25.94
C TRP A 50 6.69 -1.75 25.15
N VAL A 51 6.04 -0.75 25.75
CA VAL A 51 4.94 0.01 25.12
C VAL A 51 5.44 0.86 23.96
N GLY A 52 6.65 1.43 24.08
CA GLY A 52 7.29 2.21 23.01
C GLY A 52 7.54 1.36 21.77
N ASP A 53 8.22 0.22 21.94
CA ASP A 53 8.51 -0.72 20.85
C ASP A 53 7.23 -1.27 20.22
N PHE A 54 6.22 -1.60 21.03
CA PHE A 54 4.94 -2.08 20.53
C PHE A 54 4.22 -1.03 19.68
N SER A 55 4.23 0.23 20.10
CA SER A 55 3.65 1.35 19.32
C SER A 55 4.31 1.46 17.94
N LEU A 56 5.63 1.28 17.88
CA LEU A 56 6.40 1.30 16.64
C LEU A 56 6.05 0.12 15.73
N TYR A 57 5.86 -1.09 16.30
CA TYR A 57 5.47 -2.26 15.52
C TYR A 57 4.08 -2.12 14.90
N VAL A 58 3.10 -1.63 15.67
CA VAL A 58 1.75 -1.34 15.14
C VAL A 58 1.82 -0.25 14.08
N PHE A 59 2.64 0.79 14.30
CA PHE A 59 2.85 1.85 13.32
C PHE A 59 3.42 1.34 12.00
N MET A 60 4.41 0.44 12.03
CA MET A 60 4.95 -0.15 10.80
C MET A 60 3.89 -0.91 9.99
N ILE A 61 3.08 -1.74 10.65
CA ILE A 61 1.98 -2.47 10.01
C ILE A 61 0.98 -1.47 9.39
N PHE A 62 0.58 -0.46 10.15
CA PHE A 62 -0.29 0.61 9.67
C PHE A 62 0.26 1.31 8.42
N VAL A 63 1.54 1.73 8.44
CA VAL A 63 2.16 2.43 7.32
C VAL A 63 2.18 1.57 6.07
N PHE A 64 2.44 0.27 6.18
CA PHE A 64 2.39 -0.63 5.03
C PHE A 64 0.99 -0.67 4.41
N PHE A 65 -0.06 -0.87 5.21
CA PHE A 65 -1.44 -0.81 4.69
C PHE A 65 -1.80 0.57 4.13
N ALA A 66 -1.29 1.66 4.71
CA ALA A 66 -1.48 3.01 4.19
C ALA A 66 -0.83 3.19 2.81
N VAL A 67 0.31 2.55 2.53
CA VAL A 67 0.93 2.55 1.19
C VAL A 67 0.01 1.85 0.18
N ALA A 68 -0.51 0.67 0.49
CA ALA A 68 -1.47 -0.01 -0.40
C ALA A 68 -2.73 0.83 -0.66
N PHE A 69 -3.30 1.39 0.40
CA PHE A 69 -4.48 2.25 0.32
C PHE A 69 -4.24 3.50 -0.55
N THR A 70 -3.10 4.18 -0.37
CA THR A 70 -2.76 5.38 -1.16
C THR A 70 -2.47 5.05 -2.63
N THR A 71 -1.88 3.88 -2.92
CA THR A 71 -1.77 3.37 -4.30
C THR A 71 -3.15 3.16 -4.92
N ARG A 72 -4.15 2.66 -4.17
CA ARG A 72 -5.53 2.47 -4.65
C ARG A 72 -6.34 3.77 -4.79
N GLU A 73 -6.08 4.77 -3.96
CA GLU A 73 -6.79 6.06 -4.03
C GLU A 73 -6.16 7.03 -5.03
N LYS A 74 -4.87 7.38 -4.91
CA LYS A 74 -4.35 8.64 -5.50
C LYS A 74 -2.91 8.60 -6.05
N GLY A 75 -2.28 7.42 -6.16
CA GLY A 75 -0.89 7.28 -6.63
C GLY A 75 -0.58 7.93 -7.99
N HIS A 76 -1.55 8.02 -8.91
CA HIS A 76 -1.33 8.60 -10.24
C HIS A 76 -1.75 10.07 -10.38
N THR A 77 -2.58 10.60 -9.47
CA THR A 77 -3.04 12.00 -9.58
C THR A 77 -1.88 12.98 -9.41
N ALA A 78 -0.95 12.74 -8.47
CA ALA A 78 0.19 13.62 -8.25
C ALA A 78 1.20 13.60 -9.42
N VAL A 79 1.51 12.40 -9.95
CA VAL A 79 2.46 12.23 -11.05
C VAL A 79 1.86 12.69 -12.38
N GLU A 80 0.55 12.67 -12.55
CA GLU A 80 -0.12 13.19 -13.75
C GLU A 80 -0.33 14.72 -13.73
N ILE A 81 -0.39 15.36 -12.55
CA ILE A 81 -0.55 16.81 -12.46
C ILE A 81 0.68 17.56 -13.02
N LEU A 82 1.90 17.09 -12.74
CA LEU A 82 3.14 17.75 -13.19
C LEU A 82 3.22 17.84 -14.74
N PRO A 83 3.06 16.72 -15.47
CA PRO A 83 3.02 16.72 -16.93
C PRO A 83 1.76 17.41 -17.47
N ASN A 84 0.62 17.33 -16.80
CA ASN A 84 -0.60 18.01 -17.24
C ASN A 84 -0.45 19.54 -17.23
N LYS A 85 0.38 20.08 -16.32
CA LYS A 85 0.67 21.52 -16.27
C LYS A 85 1.73 21.94 -17.29
N ILE A 86 2.74 21.10 -17.52
CA ILE A 86 3.88 21.39 -18.40
C ILE A 86 3.59 21.08 -19.88
N PHE A 87 2.96 19.95 -20.18
CA PHE A 87 2.70 19.46 -21.55
C PHE A 87 1.27 19.72 -22.04
N LYS A 88 0.57 20.71 -21.46
CA LYS A 88 -0.81 21.08 -21.83
C LYS A 88 -0.99 21.37 -23.33
N LYS A 89 0.09 21.78 -24.01
CA LYS A 89 0.08 22.20 -25.42
C LYS A 89 0.30 21.08 -26.46
N ILE A 90 0.73 19.87 -26.06
CA ILE A 90 1.04 18.79 -27.02
C ILE A 90 0.32 17.50 -26.63
N PRO A 91 -0.83 17.17 -27.26
CA PRO A 91 -1.67 16.03 -26.86
C PRO A 91 -1.00 14.66 -27.09
N GLY A 92 -0.07 14.55 -28.05
CA GLY A 92 0.66 13.31 -28.35
C GLY A 92 1.63 12.87 -27.24
N ILE A 93 2.45 13.79 -26.73
CA ILE A 93 3.44 13.53 -25.67
C ILE A 93 2.75 13.17 -24.35
N ARG A 94 1.60 13.80 -24.07
CA ARG A 94 0.81 13.54 -22.87
C ARG A 94 0.31 12.09 -22.79
N LYS A 95 -0.19 11.54 -23.91
CA LYS A 95 -0.69 10.15 -23.98
C LYS A 95 0.45 9.14 -23.79
N GLY A 96 1.62 9.40 -24.38
CA GLY A 96 2.81 8.54 -24.22
C GLY A 96 3.38 8.56 -22.81
N TYR A 97 3.43 9.74 -22.17
CA TYR A 97 3.96 9.89 -20.82
C TYR A 97 3.12 9.14 -19.76
N GLY A 98 1.79 9.17 -19.86
CA GLY A 98 0.93 8.44 -18.91
C GLY A 98 1.12 6.92 -18.95
N ILE A 99 1.26 6.36 -20.16
CA ILE A 99 1.56 4.93 -20.33
C ILE A 99 2.94 4.61 -19.79
N PHE A 100 3.94 5.45 -20.10
CA PHE A 100 5.31 5.27 -19.62
C PHE A 100 5.39 5.25 -18.10
N ILE A 101 4.74 6.21 -17.41
CA ILE A 101 4.70 6.24 -15.94
C ILE A 101 3.97 5.03 -15.36
N SER A 102 2.89 4.57 -15.98
CA SER A 102 2.15 3.40 -15.52
C SER A 102 3.01 2.13 -15.63
N LEU A 103 3.69 1.95 -16.77
CA LEU A 103 4.63 0.85 -16.98
C LEU A 103 5.82 0.93 -16.01
N LEU A 104 6.38 2.12 -15.82
CA LEU A 104 7.48 2.36 -14.89
C LEU A 104 7.07 2.02 -13.45
N SER A 105 5.86 2.40 -13.04
CA SER A 105 5.34 2.12 -11.69
C SER A 105 5.19 0.61 -11.46
N ILE A 106 4.66 -0.13 -12.43
CA ILE A 106 4.54 -1.60 -12.36
C ILE A 106 5.92 -2.24 -12.35
N PHE A 107 6.84 -1.79 -13.20
CA PHE A 107 8.20 -2.27 -13.25
C PHE A 107 8.92 -2.08 -11.91
N THR A 108 8.82 -0.88 -11.33
CA THR A 108 9.36 -0.57 -10.00
C THR A 108 8.73 -1.48 -8.93
N ALA A 109 7.41 -1.66 -8.93
CA ALA A 109 6.75 -2.57 -7.99
C ALA A 109 7.26 -4.01 -8.09
N ILE A 110 7.42 -4.56 -9.30
CA ILE A 110 7.96 -5.91 -9.53
C ILE A 110 9.41 -6.01 -9.05
N LEU A 111 10.24 -5.00 -9.35
CA LEU A 111 11.63 -4.96 -8.89
C LEU A 111 11.71 -5.01 -7.36
N PHE A 112 10.82 -4.32 -6.65
CA PHE A 112 10.77 -4.33 -5.18
C PHE A 112 10.23 -5.64 -4.60
N ILE A 113 9.41 -6.42 -5.31
CA ILE A 113 8.94 -7.72 -4.80
C ILE A 113 10.11 -8.68 -4.53
N VAL A 114 11.16 -8.66 -5.35
CA VAL A 114 12.31 -9.58 -5.21
C VAL A 114 13.06 -9.41 -3.88
N PRO A 115 13.52 -8.20 -3.49
CA PRO A 115 14.17 -8.00 -2.19
C PRO A 115 13.19 -8.25 -1.03
N VAL A 116 11.92 -7.84 -1.15
CA VAL A 116 10.92 -8.07 -0.09
C VAL A 116 10.65 -9.55 0.12
N TYR A 117 10.53 -10.34 -0.94
CA TYR A 117 10.40 -11.80 -0.85
C TYR A 117 11.62 -12.43 -0.19
N ARG A 118 12.84 -12.04 -0.60
CA ARG A 118 14.08 -12.53 0.03
C ARG A 118 14.16 -12.16 1.51
N PHE A 119 13.59 -11.02 1.89
CA PHE A 119 13.53 -10.58 3.27
C PHE A 119 12.51 -11.40 4.07
N ALA A 120 11.30 -11.60 3.52
CA ALA A 120 10.25 -12.41 4.12
C ALA A 120 10.67 -13.88 4.27
N ALA A 121 11.27 -14.49 3.25
CA ALA A 121 11.78 -15.85 3.30
C ALA A 121 12.87 -16.03 4.38
N ARG A 122 13.74 -15.03 4.56
CA ARG A 122 14.72 -15.01 5.66
C ARG A 122 14.04 -14.90 7.02
N SER A 123 13.02 -14.05 7.15
CA SER A 123 12.29 -13.84 8.41
C SER A 123 11.52 -15.09 8.90
N VAL A 124 11.13 -15.98 7.97
CA VAL A 124 10.50 -17.28 8.29
C VAL A 124 11.53 -18.28 8.82
N ARG A 125 12.74 -18.29 8.26
CA ARG A 125 13.82 -19.18 8.71
C ARG A 125 14.46 -18.73 10.03
N TYR A 126 14.56 -17.42 10.24
CA TYR A 126 15.15 -16.82 11.42
C TYR A 126 14.13 -15.92 12.10
N PRO A 127 13.21 -16.48 12.92
CA PRO A 127 12.24 -15.69 13.64
C PRO A 127 12.95 -14.75 14.61
N GLN A 128 12.69 -13.45 14.47
CA GLN A 128 13.22 -12.42 15.37
C GLN A 128 12.11 -11.98 16.32
N TYR A 129 12.35 -12.10 17.62
CA TYR A 129 11.43 -11.63 18.64
C TYR A 129 11.85 -10.24 19.11
N GLY A 130 10.87 -9.40 19.46
CA GLY A 130 11.15 -8.10 20.06
C GLY A 130 11.96 -8.27 21.36
N THR A 131 13.00 -7.46 21.52
CA THR A 131 13.87 -7.49 22.71
C THR A 131 13.08 -7.21 23.99
N LEU A 132 12.15 -6.27 23.92
CA LEU A 132 11.30 -5.85 25.03
C LEU A 132 9.89 -6.48 24.96
N VAL A 133 9.39 -6.80 23.76
CA VAL A 133 8.09 -7.45 23.53
C VAL A 133 8.30 -8.91 23.14
N ARG A 134 8.68 -9.76 24.10
CA ARG A 134 9.07 -11.17 23.84
C ARG A 134 7.95 -12.02 23.23
N TRP A 135 6.69 -11.63 23.44
CA TRP A 135 5.53 -12.31 22.86
C TRP A 135 5.21 -11.85 21.43
N PHE A 136 5.78 -10.73 20.96
CA PHE A 136 5.55 -10.22 19.62
C PHE A 136 6.69 -10.64 18.69
N ASN A 137 6.33 -11.32 17.60
CA ASN A 137 7.28 -11.79 16.60
C ASN A 137 7.46 -10.70 15.53
N THR A 138 8.63 -10.08 15.49
CA THR A 138 8.99 -9.03 14.53
C THR A 138 8.99 -9.56 13.08
N SER A 139 9.13 -10.88 12.87
CA SER A 139 8.99 -11.49 11.54
C SER A 139 7.59 -11.30 10.94
N TRP A 140 6.55 -11.09 11.75
CA TRP A 140 5.20 -10.80 11.24
C TRP A 140 5.15 -9.47 10.48
N ILE A 141 5.93 -8.48 10.89
CA ILE A 141 6.02 -7.19 10.20
C ILE A 141 6.56 -7.39 8.77
N MET A 142 7.55 -8.27 8.63
CA MET A 142 8.21 -8.56 7.36
C MET A 142 7.32 -9.39 6.43
N GLN A 143 6.55 -10.32 6.99
CA GLN A 143 5.51 -11.05 6.26
C GLN A 143 4.40 -10.11 5.79
N THR A 144 3.95 -9.20 6.66
CA THR A 144 2.93 -8.19 6.33
C THR A 144 3.39 -7.30 5.19
N MET A 145 4.65 -6.83 5.22
CA MET A 145 5.24 -6.05 4.15
C MET A 145 5.21 -6.79 2.79
N PHE A 146 5.48 -8.10 2.79
CA PHE A 146 5.41 -8.90 1.57
C PHE A 146 3.98 -9.02 1.03
N ILE A 147 3.00 -9.27 1.91
CA ILE A 147 1.58 -9.33 1.54
C ILE A 147 1.14 -7.99 0.94
N VAL A 148 1.44 -6.89 1.62
CA VAL A 148 1.12 -5.53 1.15
C VAL A 148 1.77 -5.24 -0.20
N MET A 149 3.00 -5.71 -0.44
CA MET A 149 3.61 -5.51 -1.76
C MET A 149 2.90 -6.25 -2.89
N ILE A 150 2.40 -7.45 -2.62
CA ILE A 150 1.55 -8.17 -3.59
C ILE A 150 0.25 -7.39 -3.82
N LEU A 151 -0.36 -6.84 -2.76
CA LEU A 151 -1.57 -6.02 -2.86
C LEU A 151 -1.34 -4.77 -3.70
N VAL A 152 -0.24 -4.05 -3.48
CA VAL A 152 0.14 -2.87 -4.28
C VAL A 152 0.31 -3.23 -5.75
N ALA A 153 1.01 -4.33 -6.06
CA ALA A 153 1.17 -4.79 -7.44
C ALA A 153 -0.18 -5.18 -8.08
N ALA A 154 -1.06 -5.84 -7.33
CA ALA A 154 -2.41 -6.19 -7.79
C ALA A 154 -3.26 -4.94 -8.08
N HIS A 155 -3.23 -3.93 -7.19
CA HIS A 155 -3.93 -2.65 -7.41
C HIS A 155 -3.41 -1.90 -8.64
N LEU A 156 -2.09 -1.89 -8.86
CA LEU A 156 -1.50 -1.28 -10.06
C LEU A 156 -1.92 -1.99 -11.35
N LEU A 157 -1.93 -3.34 -11.35
CA LEU A 157 -2.39 -4.13 -12.50
C LEU A 157 -3.87 -3.91 -12.79
N GLN A 158 -4.72 -3.93 -11.76
CA GLN A 158 -6.15 -3.69 -11.92
C GLN A 158 -6.43 -2.31 -12.54
N ARG A 159 -5.74 -1.27 -12.04
CA ARG A 159 -5.85 0.09 -12.60
C ARG A 159 -5.48 0.12 -14.07
N MET A 160 -4.33 -0.46 -14.45
CA MET A 160 -3.89 -0.52 -15.85
C MET A 160 -4.94 -1.17 -16.76
N ILE A 161 -5.57 -2.27 -16.33
CA ILE A 161 -6.62 -2.95 -17.11
C ILE A 161 -7.84 -2.05 -17.28
N VAL A 162 -8.29 -1.39 -16.20
CA VAL A 162 -9.44 -0.47 -16.25
C VAL A 162 -9.15 0.72 -17.17
N ASP A 163 -7.96 1.31 -17.07
CA ASP A 163 -7.54 2.44 -17.89
C ASP A 163 -7.42 2.06 -19.38
N ALA A 164 -6.94 0.85 -19.68
CA ALA A 164 -6.89 0.32 -21.04
C ALA A 164 -8.29 0.14 -21.66
N GLN A 165 -9.26 -0.36 -20.87
CA GLN A 165 -10.66 -0.53 -21.33
C GLN A 165 -11.34 0.82 -21.57
N ILE A 166 -11.18 1.79 -20.66
CA ILE A 166 -11.73 3.14 -20.81
C ILE A 166 -11.16 3.81 -22.07
N LYS A 167 -9.87 3.63 -22.31
CA LYS A 167 -9.23 4.19 -23.51
C LYS A 167 -9.80 3.57 -24.79
N SER A 168 -9.97 2.25 -24.85
CA SER A 168 -10.56 1.55 -26.00
C SER A 168 -11.93 2.11 -26.36
N SER A 169 -12.81 2.29 -25.36
CA SER A 169 -14.16 2.83 -25.56
C SER A 169 -14.23 4.28 -26.05
N ARG A 170 -13.20 5.10 -25.80
CA ARG A 170 -13.15 6.49 -26.32
C ARG A 170 -12.72 6.55 -27.78
N THR A 171 -11.80 5.69 -28.21
CA THR A 171 -11.36 5.62 -29.62
C THR A 171 -12.51 5.21 -30.54
N GLU A 172 -13.38 4.30 -30.10
CA GLU A 172 -14.57 3.89 -30.87
C GLU A 172 -15.63 5.01 -30.99
N GLN A 173 -15.64 5.99 -30.09
CA GLN A 173 -16.57 7.15 -30.15
C GLN A 173 -16.04 8.32 -30.98
N GLU A 174 -14.72 8.38 -31.26
CA GLU A 174 -14.12 9.42 -32.10
C GLU A 174 -14.15 9.05 -33.60
N GLU A 175 -14.42 7.78 -33.94
CA GLU A 175 -14.42 7.25 -35.32
C GLU A 175 -15.82 6.99 -35.91
N GLY A 176 -16.90 7.21 -35.17
CA GLY A 176 -18.30 7.07 -35.61
C GLY A 176 -19.05 8.39 -35.66
#